data_AF-A0A2E3K362-F1
#
_entry.id   AF-A0A2E3K362-F1
#
_cell.length_a   1.000
_cell.length_b   1.000
_cell.length_c   1.000
_cell.angle_alpha   90.00
_cell.angle_beta   90.00
_cell.angle_gamma   90.00
#
_symmetry.space_group_name_H-M   'P 1'
#
loop_
_entity.id
_entity.type
_entity.pdbx_description
1 polymer ?
#
loop_
_entity_poly.entity_id
_entity_poly.type
_entity_poly.pdbx_seq_one_letter_code
_entity_poly.pdbx_strand_id
1 'polypeptide(L)'
;MKKKQTSDFTDYSGLEELINTEIMTNYNSSIVQDAVNSSKNIKTLVDFGAGIGTLSKIFREQHSIETLCVEVDVKNKEFLASRKFKHFDRLHEVPDSVDFIFSSNVLEHIENDTLVLKEMRDKLELSGKLFLYLPANIALWTKMDEEVGHYRRYQMGDIKEKCLLAGFSVEKIFYADSLGFVATLLVKYFGYNNKSGLGSPSSLRIYDKWIFPVSRFLDSIGFKYLFGKNLVVIANKPSL
;
A
#
# COMPACT_ATOMS: atom_id res chain seq x y z
N MET A 1 0.03 6.49 -24.25
CA MET A 1 -0.15 6.02 -22.85
C MET A 1 0.92 4.99 -22.55
N LYS A 2 1.58 5.06 -21.39
CA LYS A 2 2.41 3.93 -20.91
C LYS A 2 1.47 2.72 -20.69
N LYS A 3 1.93 1.50 -21.01
CA LYS A 3 1.14 0.28 -20.76
C LYS A 3 1.02 0.06 -19.25
N LYS A 4 -0.16 -0.33 -18.78
CA LYS A 4 -0.40 -0.69 -17.38
C LYS A 4 0.21 -2.06 -17.09
N GLN A 5 0.67 -2.27 -15.86
CA GLN A 5 1.25 -3.54 -15.46
C GLN A 5 0.17 -4.63 -15.47
N THR A 6 0.53 -5.81 -15.97
CA THR A 6 -0.31 -7.01 -16.03
C THR A 6 0.56 -8.24 -15.77
N SER A 7 -0.04 -9.43 -15.72
CA SER A 7 0.73 -10.68 -15.65
C SER A 7 1.68 -10.88 -16.84
N ASP A 8 1.35 -10.29 -17.99
CA ASP A 8 2.07 -10.48 -19.26
C ASP A 8 2.97 -9.28 -19.59
N PHE A 9 2.82 -8.17 -18.86
CA PHE A 9 3.63 -6.97 -18.97
C PHE A 9 4.04 -6.50 -17.57
N THR A 10 5.22 -6.94 -17.14
CA THR A 10 5.70 -6.79 -15.77
C THR A 10 6.43 -5.49 -15.49
N ASP A 11 6.81 -4.73 -16.53
CA ASP A 11 7.55 -3.47 -16.36
C ASP A 11 6.70 -2.43 -15.60
N TYR A 12 7.18 -2.02 -14.43
CA TYR A 12 6.57 -0.98 -13.62
C TYR A 12 7.11 0.41 -13.98
N SER A 13 6.22 1.33 -14.34
CA SER A 13 6.61 2.69 -14.71
C SER A 13 6.93 3.61 -13.52
N GLY A 14 6.64 3.17 -12.29
CA GLY A 14 6.73 3.98 -11.07
C GLY A 14 7.99 3.76 -10.22
N LEU A 15 9.05 3.13 -10.74
CA LEU A 15 10.30 2.91 -9.99
C LEU A 15 10.90 4.22 -9.43
N GLU A 16 10.89 5.30 -10.21
CA GLU A 16 11.37 6.61 -9.76
C GLU A 16 10.55 7.13 -8.56
N GLU A 17 9.23 6.90 -8.55
CA GLU A 17 8.36 7.27 -7.43
C GLU A 17 8.66 6.43 -6.18
N LEU A 18 8.89 5.12 -6.34
CA LEU A 18 9.30 4.25 -5.22
C LEU A 18 10.61 4.74 -4.58
N ILE A 19 11.59 5.11 -5.38
CA ILE A 19 12.88 5.64 -4.90
C ILE A 19 12.69 7.01 -4.21
N ASN A 20 11.88 7.89 -4.80
CA ASN A 20 11.65 9.22 -4.26
C ASN A 20 10.85 9.20 -2.94
N THR A 21 9.92 8.27 -2.79
CA THR A 21 9.08 8.13 -1.58
C THR A 21 9.79 7.41 -0.43
N GLU A 22 10.91 6.72 -0.69
CA GLU A 22 11.71 6.08 0.36
C GLU A 22 12.24 7.08 1.41
N ILE A 23 12.41 8.35 1.04
CA ILE A 23 12.84 9.41 1.97
C ILE A 23 11.76 9.80 2.99
N MET A 24 10.50 9.40 2.78
CA MET A 24 9.36 9.71 3.65
C MET A 24 9.30 8.74 4.84
N THR A 25 10.29 8.84 5.72
CA THR A 25 10.51 7.92 6.83
C THR A 25 9.36 7.86 7.82
N ASN A 26 8.75 8.99 8.21
CA ASN A 26 7.65 8.99 9.18
C ASN A 26 6.38 8.37 8.58
N TYR A 27 6.10 8.71 7.32
CA TYR A 27 4.98 8.19 6.54
C TYR A 27 5.08 6.67 6.42
N ASN A 28 6.20 6.17 5.89
CA ASN A 28 6.42 4.74 5.67
C ASN A 28 6.41 3.96 7.00
N SER A 29 7.05 4.47 8.05
CA SER A 29 7.00 3.85 9.38
C SER A 29 5.59 3.80 9.95
N SER A 30 4.77 4.83 9.73
CA SER A 30 3.40 4.84 10.24
C SER A 30 2.50 3.77 9.58
N ILE A 31 2.69 3.50 8.29
CA ILE A 31 1.93 2.47 7.57
C ILE A 31 2.25 1.10 8.16
N VAL A 32 3.54 0.79 8.32
CA VAL A 32 3.99 -0.47 8.91
C VAL A 32 3.54 -0.58 10.36
N GLN A 33 3.63 0.50 11.13
CA GLN A 33 3.17 0.52 12.52
C GLN A 33 1.66 0.25 12.64
N ASP A 34 0.84 0.84 11.76
CA ASP A 34 -0.61 0.58 11.71
C ASP A 34 -0.88 -0.88 11.33
N ALA A 35 -0.10 -1.46 10.41
CA ALA A 35 -0.20 -2.88 10.04
C ALA A 35 0.18 -3.81 11.19
N VAL A 36 1.32 -3.59 11.84
CA VAL A 36 1.76 -4.39 13.00
C VAL A 36 0.74 -4.30 14.14
N ASN A 37 0.18 -3.12 14.41
CA ASN A 37 -0.84 -2.94 15.44
C ASN A 37 -2.17 -3.64 15.12
N SER A 38 -2.42 -4.00 13.85
CA SER A 38 -3.64 -4.65 13.44
C SER A 38 -3.68 -6.15 13.77
N SER A 39 -2.54 -6.79 14.03
CA SER A 39 -2.45 -8.21 14.35
C SER A 39 -1.62 -8.46 15.61
N LYS A 40 -1.91 -9.55 16.32
CA LYS A 40 -1.10 -9.98 17.47
C LYS A 40 -0.28 -11.18 17.01
N ASN A 41 1.04 -11.11 17.17
CA ASN A 41 1.97 -12.21 16.93
C ASN A 41 2.01 -12.70 15.47
N ILE A 42 2.56 -11.87 14.57
CA ILE A 42 2.78 -12.22 13.17
C ILE A 42 4.03 -13.11 13.06
N LYS A 43 3.88 -14.37 12.68
CA LYS A 43 5.01 -15.30 12.44
C LYS A 43 5.34 -15.37 10.95
N THR A 44 4.32 -15.39 10.09
CA THR A 44 4.47 -15.41 8.64
C THR A 44 3.81 -14.19 8.01
N LEU A 45 4.61 -13.28 7.47
CA LEU A 45 4.15 -12.07 6.78
C LEU A 45 4.47 -12.14 5.29
N VAL A 46 3.46 -11.86 4.47
CA VAL A 46 3.62 -11.62 3.03
C VAL A 46 3.50 -10.13 2.75
N ASP A 47 4.46 -9.57 2.04
CA ASP A 47 4.39 -8.22 1.49
C ASP A 47 4.06 -8.33 -0.01
N PHE A 48 2.78 -8.16 -0.34
CA PHE A 48 2.29 -8.32 -1.72
C PHE A 48 2.41 -7.02 -2.49
N GLY A 49 3.20 -7.04 -3.57
CA GLY A 49 3.64 -5.87 -4.31
C GLY A 49 4.70 -5.10 -3.52
N ALA A 50 5.74 -5.81 -3.09
CA ALA A 50 6.77 -5.27 -2.19
C ALA A 50 7.59 -4.11 -2.80
N GLY A 51 7.53 -3.92 -4.13
CA GLY A 51 8.30 -2.91 -4.83
C GLY A 51 9.79 -3.09 -4.59
N ILE A 52 10.47 -2.01 -4.23
CA ILE A 52 11.90 -2.04 -3.88
C ILE A 52 12.17 -2.49 -2.42
N GLY A 53 11.15 -2.97 -1.71
CA GLY A 53 11.26 -3.49 -0.34
C GLY A 53 11.44 -2.44 0.74
N THR A 54 10.97 -1.21 0.51
CA THR A 54 11.07 -0.11 1.49
C THR A 54 10.28 -0.41 2.76
N LEU A 55 9.02 -0.87 2.63
CA LEU A 55 8.19 -1.19 3.79
C LEU A 55 8.62 -2.51 4.45
N SER A 56 9.03 -3.49 3.64
CA SER A 56 9.63 -4.74 4.10
C SER A 56 10.87 -4.52 4.97
N LYS A 57 11.70 -3.52 4.63
CA LYS A 57 12.85 -3.08 5.44
C LYS A 57 12.43 -2.54 6.81
N ILE A 58 11.34 -1.79 6.88
CA ILE A 58 10.81 -1.25 8.14
C ILE A 58 10.26 -2.38 9.01
N PHE A 59 9.52 -3.35 8.44
CA PHE A 59 9.11 -4.56 9.19
C PHE A 59 10.30 -5.27 9.82
N ARG A 60 11.38 -5.48 9.05
CA ARG A 60 12.60 -6.14 9.52
C ARG A 60 13.34 -5.32 10.59
N GLU A 61 13.60 -4.05 10.33
CA GLU A 61 14.49 -3.24 11.17
C GLU A 61 13.82 -2.66 12.42
N GLN A 62 12.52 -2.34 12.35
CA GLN A 62 11.80 -1.69 13.46
C GLN A 62 10.95 -2.68 14.27
N HIS A 63 10.58 -3.82 13.68
CA HIS A 63 9.67 -4.79 14.31
C HIS A 63 10.22 -6.22 14.37
N SER A 64 11.42 -6.48 13.84
CA SER A 64 12.02 -7.81 13.78
C SER A 64 11.13 -8.84 13.08
N ILE A 65 10.36 -8.41 12.07
CA ILE A 65 9.48 -9.27 11.27
C ILE A 65 10.11 -9.42 9.88
N GLU A 66 10.53 -10.63 9.54
CA GLU A 66 10.93 -10.96 8.17
C GLU A 66 9.71 -11.10 7.26
N THR A 67 9.88 -10.77 5.99
CA THR A 67 8.79 -10.74 5.02
C THR A 67 9.05 -11.68 3.84
N LEU A 68 7.98 -12.31 3.37
CA LEU A 68 7.94 -13.02 2.10
C LEU A 68 7.45 -12.02 1.05
N CYS A 69 8.36 -11.46 0.26
CA CYS A 69 8.01 -10.44 -0.73
C CYS A 69 7.41 -11.08 -1.99
N VAL A 70 6.34 -10.51 -2.53
CA VAL A 70 5.83 -10.86 -3.86
C VAL A 70 5.97 -9.65 -4.75
N GLU A 71 6.71 -9.78 -5.86
CA GLU A 71 6.98 -8.68 -6.79
C GLU A 71 7.19 -9.23 -8.21
N VAL A 72 6.50 -8.62 -9.19
CA VAL A 72 6.53 -9.07 -10.58
C VAL A 72 7.57 -8.32 -11.41
N ASP A 73 7.88 -7.06 -11.07
CA ASP A 73 8.82 -6.23 -11.81
C ASP A 73 10.27 -6.66 -11.58
N VAL A 74 11.00 -6.86 -12.67
CA VAL A 74 12.38 -7.39 -12.63
C VAL A 74 13.33 -6.43 -11.91
N LYS A 75 13.20 -5.12 -12.12
CA LYS A 75 14.09 -4.13 -11.49
C LYS A 75 13.82 -4.03 -10.00
N ASN A 76 12.55 -4.02 -9.60
CA ASN A 76 12.16 -4.05 -8.19
C ASN A 76 12.72 -5.30 -7.48
N LYS A 77 12.67 -6.47 -8.13
CA LYS A 77 13.29 -7.71 -7.61
C LYS A 77 14.80 -7.61 -7.43
N GLU A 78 15.52 -6.90 -8.30
CA GLU A 78 16.96 -6.64 -8.10
C GLU A 78 17.21 -5.86 -6.79
N PHE A 79 16.37 -4.87 -6.47
CA PHE A 79 16.43 -4.19 -5.18
C PHE A 79 16.14 -5.15 -4.01
N LEU A 80 15.09 -5.99 -4.11
CA LEU A 80 14.77 -6.98 -3.08
C LEU A 80 15.94 -7.94 -2.83
N ALA A 81 16.57 -8.45 -3.89
CA ALA A 81 17.74 -9.31 -3.83
C ALA A 81 18.92 -8.59 -3.15
N SER A 82 19.21 -7.34 -3.55
CA SER A 82 20.29 -6.54 -2.96
C SER A 82 20.06 -6.26 -1.46
N ARG A 83 18.79 -6.15 -1.04
CA ARG A 83 18.35 -5.95 0.34
C ARG A 83 18.19 -7.26 1.12
N LYS A 84 18.52 -8.38 0.49
CA LYS A 84 18.48 -9.74 1.05
C LYS A 84 17.07 -10.19 1.48
N PHE A 85 16.04 -9.78 0.74
CA PHE A 85 14.68 -10.29 0.95
C PHE A 85 14.44 -11.54 0.12
N LYS A 86 13.77 -12.53 0.75
CA LYS A 86 13.19 -13.65 0.02
C LYS A 86 12.00 -13.11 -0.79
N HIS A 87 12.03 -13.33 -2.10
CA HIS A 87 11.00 -12.85 -3.00
C HIS A 87 10.52 -13.93 -3.96
N PHE A 88 9.28 -13.77 -4.41
CA PHE A 88 8.56 -14.64 -5.32
C PHE A 88 7.96 -13.80 -6.45
N ASP A 89 7.78 -14.42 -7.62
CA ASP A 89 7.19 -13.73 -8.76
C ASP A 89 5.68 -13.62 -8.62
N ARG A 90 5.06 -14.62 -7.99
CA ARG A 90 3.60 -14.74 -7.89
C ARG A 90 3.19 -15.20 -6.50
N LEU A 91 2.00 -14.75 -6.09
CA LEU A 91 1.44 -15.08 -4.77
C LEU A 91 1.28 -16.59 -4.55
N HIS A 92 0.97 -17.37 -5.59
CA HIS A 92 0.79 -18.81 -5.45
C HIS A 92 2.07 -19.58 -5.05
N GLU A 93 3.25 -19.00 -5.28
CA GLU A 93 4.57 -19.58 -4.93
C GLU A 93 4.90 -19.43 -3.43
N VAL A 94 4.21 -18.51 -2.74
CA VAL A 94 4.30 -18.33 -1.30
C VAL A 94 3.67 -19.54 -0.59
N PRO A 95 4.19 -20.00 0.56
CA PRO A 95 3.55 -21.04 1.37
C PRO A 95 2.08 -20.75 1.66
N ASP A 96 1.27 -21.80 1.78
CA ASP A 96 -0.10 -21.67 2.29
C ASP A 96 -0.10 -21.45 3.81
N SER A 97 -1.26 -21.08 4.34
CA SER A 97 -1.49 -20.83 5.76
C SER A 97 -0.59 -19.76 6.36
N VAL A 98 -0.45 -18.62 5.66
CA VAL A 98 0.25 -17.45 6.20
C VAL A 98 -0.64 -16.69 7.19
N ASP A 99 -0.04 -16.12 8.22
CA ASP A 99 -0.76 -15.42 9.29
C ASP A 99 -1.25 -14.03 8.84
N PHE A 100 -0.44 -13.37 8.01
CA PHE A 100 -0.63 -11.96 7.67
C PHE A 100 -0.23 -11.66 6.22
N ILE A 101 -1.13 -11.01 5.48
CA ILE A 101 -0.84 -10.42 4.18
C ILE A 101 -0.94 -8.90 4.30
N PHE A 102 0.13 -8.22 3.93
CA PHE A 102 0.22 -6.77 3.83
C PHE A 102 0.29 -6.38 2.36
N SER A 103 -0.40 -5.30 1.98
CA SER A 103 -0.24 -4.69 0.66
C SER A 103 -0.48 -3.19 0.74
N SER A 104 0.36 -2.41 0.08
CA SER A 104 0.30 -0.94 0.12
C SER A 104 0.51 -0.33 -1.26
N ASN A 105 -0.52 0.34 -1.77
CA ASN A 105 -0.55 0.98 -3.08
C ASN A 105 -0.22 0.01 -4.24
N VAL A 106 -0.99 -1.08 -4.34
CA VAL A 106 -0.76 -2.16 -5.31
C VAL A 106 -2.04 -2.49 -6.07
N LEU A 107 -3.15 -2.75 -5.36
CA LEU A 107 -4.38 -3.26 -5.98
C LEU A 107 -4.97 -2.28 -7.00
N GLU A 108 -4.73 -0.98 -6.86
CA GLU A 108 -5.11 0.04 -7.84
C GLU A 108 -4.42 -0.13 -9.19
N HIS A 109 -3.30 -0.84 -9.27
CA HIS A 109 -2.60 -1.18 -10.53
C HIS A 109 -3.11 -2.49 -11.15
N ILE A 110 -4.05 -3.18 -10.50
CA ILE A 110 -4.55 -4.49 -10.95
C ILE A 110 -5.98 -4.34 -11.45
N GLU A 111 -6.23 -4.69 -12.70
CA GLU A 111 -7.58 -4.55 -13.28
C GLU A 111 -8.62 -5.40 -12.54
N ASN A 112 -8.32 -6.68 -12.28
CA ASN A 112 -9.18 -7.58 -11.51
C ASN A 112 -8.65 -7.76 -10.07
N ASP A 113 -8.76 -6.69 -9.27
CA ASP A 113 -8.34 -6.67 -7.86
C ASP A 113 -9.11 -7.69 -6.98
N THR A 114 -10.35 -7.98 -7.32
CA THR A 114 -11.21 -8.91 -6.55
C THR A 114 -10.72 -10.36 -6.68
N LEU A 115 -10.20 -10.75 -7.84
CA LEU A 115 -9.54 -12.04 -8.02
C LEU A 115 -8.29 -12.15 -7.14
N VAL A 116 -7.45 -11.11 -7.13
CA VAL A 116 -6.25 -11.08 -6.29
C VAL A 116 -6.59 -11.12 -4.80
N LEU A 117 -7.63 -10.41 -4.36
CA LEU A 117 -8.13 -10.53 -2.99
C LEU A 117 -8.53 -11.97 -2.66
N LYS A 118 -9.19 -12.68 -3.57
CA LYS A 118 -9.53 -14.09 -3.37
C LYS A 118 -8.29 -14.97 -3.22
N GLU A 119 -7.27 -14.76 -4.06
CA GLU A 119 -5.99 -15.47 -3.96
C GLU A 119 -5.27 -15.18 -2.62
N MET A 120 -5.31 -13.93 -2.14
CA MET A 120 -4.80 -13.55 -0.82
C MET A 120 -5.55 -14.29 0.30
N ARG A 121 -6.88 -14.35 0.23
CA ARG A 121 -7.69 -15.12 1.19
C ARG A 121 -7.30 -16.60 1.20
N ASP A 122 -6.99 -17.16 0.04
CA ASP A 122 -6.67 -18.59 -0.10
C ASP A 122 -5.36 -18.93 0.61
N LYS A 123 -4.39 -18.02 0.53
CA LYS A 123 -3.09 -18.16 1.21
C LYS A 123 -3.15 -17.97 2.72
N LEU A 124 -4.10 -17.20 3.24
CA LEU A 124 -4.21 -16.97 4.68
C LEU A 124 -4.64 -18.23 5.45
N GLU A 125 -4.10 -18.41 6.66
CA GLU A 125 -4.66 -19.34 7.63
C GLU A 125 -6.04 -18.87 8.12
N LEU A 126 -6.79 -19.75 8.79
CA LEU A 126 -8.05 -19.35 9.42
C LEU A 126 -7.79 -18.25 10.45
N SER A 127 -8.60 -17.20 10.45
CA SER A 127 -8.39 -15.98 11.25
C SER A 127 -7.14 -15.17 10.90
N GLY A 128 -6.38 -15.57 9.87
CA GLY A 128 -5.29 -14.79 9.30
C GLY A 128 -5.79 -13.44 8.78
N LYS A 129 -4.93 -12.41 8.86
CA LYS A 129 -5.32 -11.03 8.59
C LYS A 129 -4.79 -10.50 7.27
N LEU A 130 -5.60 -9.66 6.65
CA LEU A 130 -5.25 -8.83 5.52
C LEU A 130 -5.20 -7.37 5.97
N PHE A 131 -4.11 -6.68 5.65
CA PHE A 131 -3.98 -5.24 5.79
C PHE A 131 -3.73 -4.61 4.42
N LEU A 132 -4.62 -3.70 4.02
CA LEU A 132 -4.49 -2.93 2.78
C LEU A 132 -4.33 -1.44 3.10
N TYR A 133 -3.38 -0.80 2.43
CA TYR A 133 -3.25 0.65 2.37
C TYR A 133 -3.44 1.09 0.91
N LEU A 134 -4.52 1.79 0.61
CA LEU A 134 -4.95 2.03 -0.78
C LEU A 134 -5.24 3.52 -1.02
N PRO A 135 -4.98 4.04 -2.23
CA PRO A 135 -5.30 5.43 -2.54
C PRO A 135 -6.82 5.65 -2.51
N ALA A 136 -7.25 6.67 -1.79
CA ALA A 136 -8.65 6.94 -1.54
C ALA A 136 -9.18 8.05 -2.47
N ASN A 137 -10.50 8.01 -2.66
CA ASN A 137 -11.34 9.06 -3.23
C ASN A 137 -10.95 9.49 -4.65
N ILE A 138 -11.78 9.15 -5.63
CA ILE A 138 -11.58 9.51 -7.05
C ILE A 138 -11.47 11.03 -7.28
N ALA A 139 -12.01 11.87 -6.39
CA ALA A 139 -11.84 13.32 -6.47
C ALA A 139 -10.36 13.75 -6.36
N LEU A 140 -9.51 12.92 -5.74
CA LEU A 140 -8.07 13.13 -5.64
C LEU A 140 -7.28 12.65 -6.87
N TRP A 141 -7.94 12.12 -7.91
CA TRP A 141 -7.26 11.66 -9.12
C TRP A 141 -6.49 12.79 -9.81
N THR A 142 -5.24 12.50 -10.16
CA THR A 142 -4.28 13.40 -10.81
C THR A 142 -3.60 12.74 -12.01
N LYS A 143 -2.82 13.51 -12.78
CA LYS A 143 -1.99 12.98 -13.87
C LYS A 143 -0.95 11.96 -13.39
N MET A 144 -0.50 12.06 -12.13
CA MET A 144 0.43 11.09 -11.56
C MET A 144 -0.20 9.69 -11.51
N ASP A 145 -1.48 9.58 -11.12
CA ASP A 145 -2.22 8.32 -11.10
C ASP A 145 -2.22 7.64 -12.50
N GLU A 146 -2.37 8.42 -13.57
CA GLU A 146 -2.31 7.92 -14.94
C GLU A 146 -0.90 7.48 -15.34
N GLU A 147 0.13 8.23 -14.93
CA GLU A 147 1.54 7.98 -15.28
C GLU A 147 2.10 6.71 -14.63
N VAL A 148 1.66 6.40 -13.40
CA VAL A 148 2.01 5.16 -12.68
C VAL A 148 1.04 4.00 -12.99
N GLY A 149 -0.02 4.27 -13.76
CA GLY A 149 -0.89 3.23 -14.31
C GLY A 149 -2.03 2.78 -13.40
N HIS A 150 -2.51 3.63 -12.51
CA HIS A 150 -3.69 3.35 -11.70
C HIS A 150 -4.91 3.03 -12.59
N TYR A 151 -5.75 2.14 -12.11
CA TYR A 151 -7.11 1.91 -12.60
C TYR A 151 -8.15 2.65 -11.76
N ARG A 152 -7.86 2.90 -10.47
CA ARG A 152 -8.86 3.41 -9.53
C ARG A 152 -8.24 4.09 -8.31
N ARG A 153 -9.08 4.86 -7.63
CA ARG A 153 -8.94 5.23 -6.22
C ARG A 153 -10.19 4.74 -5.49
N TYR A 154 -10.02 4.18 -4.30
CA TYR A 154 -11.08 3.46 -3.62
C TYR A 154 -12.00 4.39 -2.83
N GLN A 155 -13.28 4.02 -2.79
CA GLN A 155 -14.21 4.48 -1.77
C GLN A 155 -14.39 3.36 -0.73
N MET A 156 -14.76 3.72 0.50
CA MET A 156 -14.95 2.75 1.59
C MET A 156 -15.94 1.64 1.21
N GLY A 157 -17.04 1.98 0.53
CA GLY A 157 -18.06 1.03 0.09
C GLY A 157 -17.51 0.02 -0.93
N ASP A 158 -16.83 0.51 -1.98
CA ASP A 158 -16.26 -0.33 -3.05
C ASP A 158 -15.27 -1.37 -2.50
N ILE A 159 -14.28 -0.94 -1.72
CA ILE A 159 -13.28 -1.89 -1.20
C ILE A 159 -13.90 -2.87 -0.18
N LYS A 160 -14.88 -2.42 0.62
CA LYS A 160 -15.60 -3.30 1.54
C LYS A 160 -16.33 -4.41 0.78
N GLU A 161 -17.06 -4.04 -0.27
CA GLU A 161 -17.79 -5.01 -1.11
C GLU A 161 -16.84 -6.01 -1.77
N LYS A 162 -15.74 -5.54 -2.34
CA LYS A 162 -14.71 -6.41 -2.93
C LYS A 162 -14.11 -7.39 -1.93
N CYS A 163 -13.79 -6.94 -0.71
CA CYS A 163 -13.33 -7.83 0.35
C CYS A 163 -14.39 -8.90 0.69
N LEU A 164 -15.66 -8.52 0.81
CA LEU A 164 -16.75 -9.46 1.09
C LEU A 164 -16.93 -10.48 -0.06
N LEU A 165 -16.90 -10.04 -1.31
CA LEU A 165 -16.97 -10.90 -2.50
C LEU A 165 -15.78 -11.86 -2.60
N ALA A 166 -14.60 -11.42 -2.18
CA ALA A 166 -13.41 -12.27 -2.08
C ALA A 166 -13.48 -13.27 -0.90
N GLY A 167 -14.48 -13.19 -0.03
CA GLY A 167 -14.69 -14.10 1.09
C GLY A 167 -13.97 -13.69 2.38
N PHE A 168 -13.65 -12.40 2.55
CA PHE A 168 -13.14 -11.86 3.80
C PHE A 168 -14.27 -11.34 4.71
N SER A 169 -14.00 -11.31 6.02
CA SER A 169 -14.73 -10.48 6.97
C SER A 169 -13.95 -9.19 7.24
N VAL A 170 -14.58 -8.03 7.01
CA VAL A 170 -13.95 -6.73 7.20
C VAL A 170 -14.07 -6.30 8.67
N GLU A 171 -12.95 -6.18 9.38
CA GLU A 171 -12.89 -5.74 10.78
C GLU A 171 -12.97 -4.21 10.88
N LYS A 172 -12.16 -3.49 10.09
CA LYS A 172 -12.06 -2.02 10.15
C LYS A 172 -11.79 -1.44 8.76
N ILE A 173 -12.40 -0.29 8.51
CA ILE A 173 -12.05 0.60 7.39
C ILE A 173 -12.03 2.03 7.90
N PHE A 174 -10.96 2.76 7.63
CA PHE A 174 -10.83 4.18 7.97
C PHE A 174 -9.90 4.88 6.98
N TYR A 175 -9.99 6.21 6.89
CA TYR A 175 -9.07 7.01 6.09
C TYR A 175 -7.73 7.21 6.80
N ALA A 176 -6.69 7.49 6.04
CA ALA A 176 -5.40 7.91 6.54
C ALA A 176 -4.91 9.15 5.79
N ASP A 177 -4.14 9.98 6.49
CA ASP A 177 -3.47 11.16 5.95
C ASP A 177 -4.47 12.24 5.49
N SER A 178 -5.22 12.80 6.45
CA SER A 178 -6.17 13.91 6.23
C SER A 178 -5.54 15.18 5.64
N LEU A 179 -4.34 15.57 6.06
CA LEU A 179 -3.63 16.68 5.39
C LEU A 179 -3.10 16.27 4.01
N GLY A 180 -2.88 14.99 3.79
CA GLY A 180 -2.49 14.46 2.48
C GLY A 180 -3.61 14.58 1.46
N PHE A 181 -4.86 14.50 1.91
CA PHE A 181 -6.03 14.82 1.10
C PHE A 181 -5.94 16.25 0.57
N VAL A 182 -5.71 17.21 1.47
CA VAL A 182 -5.57 18.63 1.13
C VAL A 182 -4.37 18.87 0.22
N ALA A 183 -3.20 18.29 0.54
CA ALA A 183 -2.00 18.40 -0.27
C ALA A 183 -2.21 17.82 -1.68
N THR A 184 -2.94 16.71 -1.81
CA THR A 184 -3.24 16.10 -3.11
C THR A 184 -4.21 16.96 -3.93
N LEU A 185 -5.17 17.65 -3.29
CA LEU A 185 -5.99 18.65 -3.99
C LEU A 185 -5.17 19.84 -4.49
N LEU A 186 -4.18 20.30 -3.72
CA LEU A 186 -3.25 21.35 -4.17
C LEU A 186 -2.41 20.87 -5.36
N VAL A 187 -1.89 19.64 -5.31
CA VAL A 187 -1.19 19.01 -6.47
C VAL A 187 -2.12 18.96 -7.69
N LYS A 188 -3.37 18.57 -7.50
CA LYS A 188 -4.35 18.50 -8.60
C LYS A 188 -4.59 19.87 -9.24
N TYR A 189 -4.65 20.94 -8.45
CA TYR A 189 -4.92 22.29 -8.94
C TYR A 189 -3.68 22.98 -9.52
N PHE A 190 -2.52 22.85 -8.88
CA PHE A 190 -1.29 23.54 -9.28
C PHE A 190 -0.36 22.70 -10.18
N GLY A 191 -0.66 21.42 -10.35
CA GLY A 191 0.14 20.48 -11.13
C GLY A 191 1.16 19.70 -10.27
N TYR A 192 1.42 18.47 -10.69
CA TYR A 192 2.45 17.61 -10.12
C TYR A 192 3.79 17.82 -10.83
N ASN A 193 4.88 17.98 -10.07
CA ASN A 193 6.24 18.11 -10.60
C ASN A 193 7.24 17.39 -9.68
N ASN A 194 7.73 16.24 -10.15
CA ASN A 194 8.67 15.38 -9.42
C ASN A 194 10.12 15.93 -9.38
N LYS A 195 10.44 16.98 -10.14
CA LYS A 195 11.78 17.61 -10.16
C LYS A 195 11.85 18.86 -9.30
N SER A 196 10.88 19.76 -9.43
CA SER A 196 10.88 21.05 -8.76
C SER A 196 9.45 21.52 -8.49
N GLY A 197 8.93 21.20 -7.30
CA GLY A 197 7.58 21.58 -6.90
C GLY A 197 6.90 20.53 -6.03
N LEU A 198 5.57 20.51 -6.09
CA LEU A 198 4.75 19.55 -5.35
C LEU A 198 4.95 18.15 -5.95
N GLY A 199 5.54 17.24 -5.17
CA GLY A 199 5.95 15.90 -5.60
C GLY A 199 7.45 15.71 -5.73
N SER A 200 8.25 16.79 -5.64
CA SER A 200 9.71 16.69 -5.63
C SER A 200 10.24 16.10 -4.31
N PRO A 201 11.43 15.45 -4.30
CA PRO A 201 12.02 14.89 -3.09
C PRO A 201 12.12 15.88 -1.92
N SER A 202 12.45 17.14 -2.20
CA SER A 202 12.50 18.20 -1.17
C SER A 202 11.12 18.47 -0.58
N SER A 203 10.07 18.53 -1.41
CA SER A 203 8.70 18.74 -0.94
C SER A 203 8.18 17.55 -0.13
N LEU A 204 8.49 16.32 -0.56
CA LEU A 204 8.13 15.09 0.16
C LEU A 204 8.81 15.02 1.52
N ARG A 205 10.10 15.42 1.62
CA ARG A 205 10.81 15.49 2.91
C ARG A 205 10.22 16.54 3.85
N ILE A 206 9.82 17.71 3.34
CA ILE A 206 9.14 18.73 4.13
C ILE A 206 7.79 18.20 4.64
N TYR A 207 7.02 17.58 3.74
CA TYR A 207 5.73 16.98 4.07
C TYR A 207 5.89 15.92 5.17
N ASP A 208 6.78 14.95 4.97
CA ASP A 208 7.04 13.86 5.91
C ASP A 208 7.50 14.35 7.28
N LYS A 209 8.36 15.36 7.33
CA LYS A 209 8.93 15.87 8.58
C LYS A 209 7.96 16.75 9.38
N TRP A 210 7.19 17.59 8.71
CA TRP A 210 6.45 18.66 9.37
C TRP A 210 4.93 18.53 9.25
N ILE A 211 4.43 18.12 8.07
CA ILE A 211 2.99 18.09 7.81
C ILE A 211 2.39 16.75 8.25
N PHE A 212 3.08 15.66 7.96
CA PHE A 212 2.59 14.31 8.24
C PHE A 212 2.35 14.04 9.74
N PRO A 213 3.22 14.43 10.69
CA PRO A 213 2.93 14.26 12.12
C PRO A 213 1.68 15.01 12.57
N VAL A 214 1.44 16.20 12.01
CA VAL A 214 0.21 16.97 12.27
C VAL A 214 -1.00 16.24 11.68
N SER A 215 -0.86 15.68 10.47
CA SER A 215 -1.91 14.86 9.88
C SER A 215 -2.25 13.65 10.77
N ARG A 216 -1.25 12.96 11.31
CA ARG A 216 -1.47 11.83 12.24
C ARG A 216 -2.17 12.26 13.52
N PHE A 217 -1.82 13.43 14.06
CA PHE A 217 -2.53 14.00 15.20
C PHE A 217 -4.01 14.26 14.86
N LEU A 218 -4.30 14.93 13.73
CA LEU A 218 -5.68 15.19 13.29
C LEU A 218 -6.47 13.89 13.04
N ASP A 219 -5.83 12.90 12.43
CA ASP A 219 -6.42 11.58 12.20
C ASP A 219 -6.77 10.90 13.54
N SER A 220 -5.91 11.04 14.56
CA SER A 220 -6.11 10.46 15.89
C SER A 220 -7.30 11.06 16.64
N ILE A 221 -7.61 12.33 16.42
CA ILE A 221 -8.76 13.03 17.04
C ILE A 221 -10.06 12.92 16.23
N GLY A 222 -10.06 12.16 15.12
CA GLY A 222 -11.29 11.75 14.42
C GLY A 222 -11.35 12.05 12.92
N PHE A 223 -10.39 12.77 12.34
CA PHE A 223 -10.43 13.12 10.91
C PHE A 223 -10.38 11.89 10.01
N LYS A 224 -9.78 10.79 10.48
CA LYS A 224 -9.77 9.49 9.80
C LYS A 224 -11.15 8.90 9.50
N TYR A 225 -12.21 9.40 10.13
CA TYR A 225 -13.59 8.99 9.85
C TYR A 225 -14.31 9.91 8.87
N LEU A 226 -13.68 11.03 8.48
CA LEU A 226 -14.25 12.03 7.58
C LEU A 226 -13.64 11.94 6.18
N PHE A 227 -12.31 12.05 6.08
CA PHE A 227 -11.58 12.04 4.82
C PHE A 227 -10.09 11.73 5.02
N GLY A 228 -9.42 11.35 3.94
CA GLY A 228 -7.96 11.19 3.90
C GLY A 228 -7.47 10.84 2.50
N LYS A 229 -6.16 10.96 2.29
CA LYS A 229 -5.51 10.63 1.02
C LYS A 229 -5.65 9.15 0.68
N ASN A 230 -5.64 8.29 1.72
CA ASN A 230 -5.64 6.85 1.59
C ASN A 230 -6.71 6.22 2.48
N LEU A 231 -6.97 4.94 2.23
CA LEU A 231 -7.83 4.06 3.01
C LEU A 231 -6.98 2.94 3.61
N VAL A 232 -7.24 2.65 4.88
CA VAL A 232 -6.77 1.46 5.56
C VAL A 232 -7.92 0.48 5.65
N VAL A 233 -7.68 -0.76 5.24
CA VAL A 233 -8.61 -1.88 5.40
C VAL A 233 -7.94 -2.98 6.21
N ILE A 234 -8.60 -3.40 7.28
CA ILE A 234 -8.21 -4.57 8.06
C ILE A 234 -9.33 -5.60 7.91
N ALA A 235 -8.99 -6.75 7.37
CA ALA A 235 -9.92 -7.85 7.16
C ALA A 235 -9.31 -9.17 7.65
N ASN A 236 -10.14 -10.21 7.83
CA ASN A 236 -9.69 -11.53 8.24
C ASN A 236 -10.35 -12.63 7.40
N LYS A 237 -9.66 -13.76 7.25
CA LYS A 237 -10.26 -14.99 6.75
C LYS A 237 -11.17 -15.55 7.84
N PRO A 238 -12.49 -15.67 7.62
CA PRO A 238 -13.39 -16.17 8.64
C PRO A 238 -12.97 -17.57 9.14
N SER A 239 -13.05 -17.79 10.45
CA SER A 239 -13.11 -19.14 11.01
C SER A 239 -14.45 -19.75 10.61
N LEU A 240 -14.43 -20.92 9.97
CA LEU A 240 -15.65 -21.70 9.67
C LEU A 240 -16.49 -21.92 10.93
#